data_AF-A0A1G6XUV2-F1
#
_entry.id   AF-A0A1G6XUV2-F1
#
_cell.length_a   1.000
_cell.length_b   1.000
_cell.length_c   1.000
_cell.angle_alpha   90.00
_cell.angle_beta   90.00
_cell.angle_gamma   90.00
#
_symmetry.space_group_name_H-M   'P 1'
#
loop_
_entity.id
_entity.type
_entity.pdbx_description
1 polymer ?
#
loop_
_entity_poly.entity_id
_entity_poly.type
_entity_poly.pdbx_seq_one_letter_code
_entity_poly.pdbx_strand_id
1 'polypeptide(L)' 'MILAVCPNPSIDTYAWLTVFKKGQANRISGMMEFPGGKGIHVAMALKELILRFLYWGIGLVLMGIG' A
#
# COMPACT_ATOMS: atom_id res chain seq x y z
N MET A 1 21.01 -0.04 -4.13
CA MET A 1 19.93 -1.03 -4.26
C MET A 1 19.39 -1.32 -2.87
N ILE A 2 18.08 -1.20 -2.64
CA ILE A 2 17.46 -1.46 -1.33
C ILE A 2 16.66 -2.76 -1.46
N LEU A 3 16.96 -3.75 -0.60
CA LEU A 3 16.27 -5.03 -0.56
C LEU A 3 15.34 -5.05 0.66
N ALA A 4 14.04 -5.19 0.43
CA ALA A 4 13.06 -5.39 1.49
C ALA A 4 12.68 -6.88 1.55
N VAL A 5 12.96 -7.52 2.68
CA VAL A 5 12.70 -8.95 2.88
C VAL A 5 11.45 -9.13 3.74
N CYS A 6 10.53 -10.00 3.30
CA CYS A 6 9.33 -10.37 4.03
C CYS A 6 9.19 -11.89 4.05
N PRO A 7 9.63 -12.58 5.12
CA PRO A 7 9.60 -14.06 5.17
C PRO A 7 8.17 -14.62 5.31
N ASN A 8 7.21 -13.80 5.72
CA ASN A 8 5.80 -14.16 5.80
C ASN A 8 4.96 -13.09 5.07
N PRO A 9 4.92 -13.11 3.73
CA PRO A 9 4.03 -12.23 2.97
C PRO A 9 2.57 -12.67 3.18
N SER A 10 1.64 -11.72 3.12
CA SER A 10 0.21 -11.98 3.26
C SER A 10 -0.59 -11.34 2.13
N ILE A 11 -1.84 -11.75 1.99
CA ILE A 11 -2.86 -10.97 1.28
C ILE A 11 -3.73 -10.37 2.38
N ASP A 12 -3.64 -9.06 2.54
CA ASP A 12 -4.41 -8.31 3.52
C ASP A 12 -5.76 -7.98 2.88
N THR A 13 -6.85 -8.49 3.46
CA THR A 13 -8.21 -8.29 2.93
C THR A 13 -8.96 -7.28 3.79
N TYR A 14 -9.38 -6.17 3.19
CA TYR A 14 -10.44 -5.34 3.76
C TYR A 14 -11.79 -5.92 3.38
N ALA A 15 -12.57 -6.30 4.39
CA ALA A 15 -13.95 -6.73 4.23
C ALA A 15 -14.87 -5.68 4.86
N TRP A 16 -15.81 -5.16 4.08
CA TRP A 16 -16.83 -4.24 4.58
C TRP A 16 -18.07 -5.02 4.97
N LEU A 17 -18.61 -4.70 6.14
CA LEU A 17 -19.84 -5.27 6.67
C LEU A 17 -20.74 -4.14 7.15
N THR A 18 -22.03 -4.23 6.86
CA THR A 18 -23.01 -3.24 7.35
C THR A 18 -23.20 -3.35 8.86
N VAL A 19 -23.16 -4.58 9.38
CA VAL A 19 -23.25 -4.88 10.82
C VAL A 19 -22.33 -6.06 11.13
N PHE A 20 -21.54 -5.96 12.19
CA PHE A 20 -20.72 -7.04 12.70
C PHE A 20 -21.36 -7.68 13.94
N LYS A 21 -21.95 -8.86 13.78
CA LYS A 21 -22.58 -9.65 14.85
C LYS A 21 -21.67 -10.81 15.26
N LYS A 22 -21.20 -10.77 16.51
CA LYS A 22 -20.36 -11.84 17.09
C LYS A 22 -21.17 -13.12 17.27
N GLY A 23 -20.58 -14.27 16.95
CA GLY A 23 -21.22 -15.58 17.12
C GLY A 23 -22.28 -15.93 16.07
N GLN A 24 -22.44 -15.09 15.03
CA GLN A 24 -23.34 -15.34 13.90
C GLN A 24 -22.57 -15.25 12.57
N ALA A 25 -23.16 -15.82 11.51
CA ALA A 25 -22.66 -15.61 10.16
C ALA A 25 -22.91 -14.17 9.72
N ASN A 26 -21.85 -13.47 9.34
CA ASN A 26 -21.93 -12.10 8.82
C ASN A 26 -21.80 -12.11 7.30
N ARG A 27 -22.58 -11.28 6.59
CA ARG A 27 -22.48 -11.12 5.14
C ARG A 27 -21.59 -9.92 4.82
N ILE A 28 -20.58 -10.17 4.00
CA ILE A 28 -19.66 -9.16 3.50
C ILE A 28 -20.35 -8.41 2.36
N SER A 29 -20.42 -7.08 2.43
CA SER A 29 -21.02 -6.24 1.39
C SER A 29 -20.03 -5.88 0.29
N GLY A 30 -18.73 -5.98 0.58
CA GLY A 30 -17.65 -5.79 -0.38
C GLY A 30 -16.33 -6.26 0.21
N MET A 31 -15.38 -6.62 -0.64
CA MET A 31 -14.03 -7.01 -0.23
C MET A 31 -12.99 -6.44 -1.19
N MET A 32 -11.81 -6.15 -0.66
CA MET A 32 -10.66 -5.68 -1.43
C MET A 32 -9.40 -6.28 -0.86
N GLU A 33 -8.54 -6.78 -1.73
CA GLU A 33 -7.31 -7.48 -1.38
C GLU A 33 -6.10 -6.62 -1.72
N PHE A 34 -5.13 -6.60 -0.81
CA PHE A 34 -3.88 -5.88 -0.96
C PHE A 34 -2.69 -6.78 -0.62
N PRO A 35 -1.53 -6.54 -1.25
CA PRO A 35 -0.31 -7.25 -0.91
C PRO A 35 0.18 -6.80 0.47
N GLY A 36 0.11 -7.73 1.42
CA GLY A 36 0.40 -7.51 2.82
C GLY A 36 1.77 -8.01 3.25
N GLY A 37 2.22 -7.51 4.40
CA GLY A 37 3.49 -7.90 5.00
C GLY A 37 4.45 -6.73 5.13
N LYS A 38 5.22 -6.71 6.23
CA LYS A 38 6.03 -5.54 6.61
C LYS A 38 7.04 -5.14 5.54
N GLY A 39 7.77 -6.11 4.97
CA GLY A 39 8.74 -5.84 3.91
C GLY A 39 8.07 -5.35 2.62
N ILE A 40 6.88 -5.86 2.31
CA ILE A 40 6.10 -5.44 1.14
C ILE A 40 5.62 -3.99 1.32
N HIS A 41 5.12 -3.63 2.50
CA HIS A 41 4.72 -2.25 2.81
C HIS A 41 5.89 -1.26 2.73
N VAL A 42 7.07 -1.65 3.23
CA VAL A 42 8.29 -0.83 3.11
C VAL A 42 8.68 -0.63 1.66
N ALA A 43 8.64 -1.68 0.83
CA ALA A 43 8.94 -1.58 -0.60
C ALA A 43 7.95 -0.66 -1.34
N MET A 44 6.65 -0.74 -1.02
CA MET A 44 5.62 0.13 -1.60
C MET A 44 5.83 1.59 -1.19
N ALA A 45 6.08 1.86 0.08
CA ALA A 45 6.33 3.22 0.56
C ALA A 45 7.59 3.83 -0.07
N LEU A 46 8.67 3.05 -0.19
CA LEU A 46 9.91 3.48 -0.83
C LEU A 46 9.68 3.83 -2.31
N LYS A 47 8.92 3.00 -3.03
CA LYS A 47 8.54 3.25 -4.42
C LYS A 47 7.80 4.58 -4.56
N GLU A 48 6.81 4.83 -3.69
CA GLU A 48 6.01 6.07 -3.74
C GLU A 48 6.87 7.31 -3.46
N LEU A 49 7.76 7.24 -2.48
CA LEU A 49 8.67 8.34 -2.15
C LEU A 49 9.64 8.66 -3.30
N ILE A 50 10.21 7.63 -3.94
CA ILE A 50 11.13 7.81 -5.08
C ILE A 50 10.38 8.41 -6.28
N LEU A 51 9.20 7.89 -6.61
CA LEU A 51 8.36 8.45 -7.67
C LEU A 51 8.03 9.90 -7.40
N ARG A 52 7.62 10.23 -6.17
CA ARG A 52 7.31 11.62 -5.79
C ARG A 52 8.54 12.51 -5.90
N PHE A 53 9.70 12.08 -5.41
CA PHE A 53 10.94 12.84 -5.54
C PHE A 53 11.31 13.09 -7.01
N LEU A 54 11.15 12.08 -7.88
CA LEU A 54 11.37 12.23 -9.32
C LEU A 54 10.41 13.25 -9.95
N TYR A 55 9.11 13.19 -9.62
CA TYR A 55 8.13 14.15 -10.12
C TYR A 55 8.44 15.59 -9.68
N TRP A 56 8.83 15.80 -8.42
CA TRP A 56 9.21 17.13 -7.93
C TRP A 56 10.52 17.62 -8.56
N GLY A 57 11.50 16.74 -8.73
CA GLY A 57 12.76 17.06 -9.40
C GLY A 57 12.55 17.47 -10.86
N ILE A 58 11.74 16.72 -11.61
CA ILE A 58 11.37 17.07 -12.99
C ILE A 58 10.56 18.38 -13.01
N GLY A 59 9.62 18.57 -12.08
CA GLY A 59 8.86 19.80 -11.94
C GLY A 59 9.74 21.03 -11.69
N LEU A 60 10.74 20.92 -10.81
CA LEU A 60 11.72 21.98 -10.53
C LEU A 60 12.59 22.31 -11.75
N VAL A 61 13.03 21.29 -12.49
CA VAL A 61 13.79 21.47 -13.73
C VAL A 61 12.93 22.13 -14.82
N LEU A 62 11.67 21.72 -14.98
CA LEU A 62 10.74 22.34 -15.94
C LEU A 62 10.37 23.79 -15.57
N MET A 63 10.39 24.13 -14.28
CA MET A 63 10.18 25.48 -13.78
C MET A 63 11.44 26.38 -13.87
N GLY A 64 12.57 25.84 -14.35
CA GLY A 64 13.81 26.61 -14.53
C GLY A 64 14.50 27.04 -13.23
N ILE A 65 14.26 26.33 -12.12
CA ILE A 65 14.84 26.64 -10.79
C ILE A 65 16.09 25.76 -10.52
N GLY A 66 16.76 25.28 -11.58
CA GLY A 66 17.93 24.40 -11.52
C GLY A 66 19.18 25.03 -12.10
#